data_AF-A0A9Q1IBI0-F1
#
_entry.id   AF-A0A9Q1IBI0-F1
#
_cell.length_a   1.000
_cell.length_b   1.000
_cell.length_c   1.000
_cell.angle_alpha   90.00
_cell.angle_beta   90.00
_cell.angle_gamma   90.00
#
_symmetry.space_group_name_H-M   'P 1'
#
loop_
_entity.id
_entity.type
_entity.pdbx_description
1 polymer ?
#
loop_
_entity_poly.entity_id
_entity_poly.type
_entity_poly.pdbx_seq_one_letter_code
_entity_poly.pdbx_strand_id
1 'polypeptide(L)'
;MRPLKMSEVPSSTASKLDGLANPFIRKWLGLPRCLSDVGLFGRNTLQLPLHSISLGYKQEKARMVLELRESSDHLVRATGTQVRTGRRWKAEEEVDQAIARLKHREVVGRVQVGRAGLGRSETPLFWSKASKRERKAMVVTEVARSEQERYTIKAIPQARISFLIRATYNTLPCPQNLHLWFGTEEICPLCNTINASLQHILSGCKTALSQGRYRWRHDAVLKKLAEVAESCRREANSRPAAPARHTTQFARAGENINAPAHQTWEGSSHPAVSGT
;
A
#
# COMPACT_ATOMS: atom_id res chain seq x y z
N MET A 1 4.91 -2.76 23.64
CA MET A 1 5.40 -3.99 22.96
C MET A 1 6.69 -4.59 23.54
N ARG A 2 7.43 -3.90 24.42
CA ARG A 2 8.64 -4.41 25.10
C ARG A 2 8.54 -5.83 25.70
N PRO A 3 7.39 -6.28 26.24
CA PRO A 3 7.28 -7.66 26.77
C PRO A 3 7.59 -8.73 25.72
N LEU A 4 7.09 -8.57 24.48
CA LEU A 4 7.27 -9.55 23.40
C LEU A 4 8.70 -9.61 22.87
N LYS A 5 9.49 -8.56 23.10
CA LYS A 5 10.90 -8.52 22.72
C LYS A 5 11.69 -9.51 23.58
N MET A 6 11.53 -9.41 24.90
CA MET A 6 12.35 -10.14 25.87
C MET A 6 11.94 -11.61 26.03
N SER A 7 10.66 -11.93 25.86
CA SER A 7 10.19 -13.31 26.00
C SER A 7 10.57 -14.18 24.79
N GLU A 8 10.97 -15.43 25.04
CA GLU A 8 11.17 -16.47 24.01
C GLU A 8 9.83 -17.00 23.50
N VAL A 9 9.10 -16.15 22.78
CA VAL A 9 7.79 -16.48 22.22
C VAL A 9 7.97 -16.84 20.74
N PRO A 10 7.39 -17.96 20.25
CA PRO A 10 7.42 -18.27 18.83
C PRO A 10 6.47 -17.35 18.05
N SER A 11 6.80 -17.09 16.78
CA SER A 11 5.99 -16.25 15.88
C SER A 11 4.53 -16.71 15.74
N SER A 12 4.27 -18.02 15.89
CA SER A 12 2.91 -18.58 15.89
C SER A 12 2.02 -18.05 17.02
N THR A 13 2.59 -17.76 18.20
CA THR A 13 1.84 -17.18 19.32
C THR A 13 1.43 -15.75 19.01
N ALA A 14 2.31 -14.94 18.39
CA ALA A 14 1.96 -13.59 17.96
C ALA A 14 0.79 -13.61 16.94
N SER A 15 0.80 -14.57 16.00
CA SER A 15 -0.32 -14.74 15.06
C SER A 15 -1.62 -15.21 15.73
N LYS A 16 -1.54 -16.02 16.79
CA LYS A 16 -2.74 -16.37 17.59
C LYS A 16 -3.32 -15.14 18.30
N LEU A 17 -2.46 -14.25 18.82
CA LEU A 17 -2.89 -13.00 19.44
C LEU A 17 -3.62 -12.09 18.44
N ASP A 18 -3.12 -11.99 17.21
CA ASP A 18 -3.85 -11.29 16.13
C ASP A 18 -5.23 -11.91 15.90
N GLY A 19 -5.32 -13.25 15.82
CA GLY A 19 -6.60 -13.95 15.65
C GLY A 19 -7.61 -13.65 16.76
N LEU A 20 -7.14 -13.46 18.00
CA LEU A 20 -7.98 -13.07 19.14
C LEU A 20 -8.35 -11.58 19.12
N ALA A 21 -7.44 -10.70 18.71
CA ALA A 21 -7.65 -9.26 18.71
C ALA A 21 -8.52 -8.78 17.53
N ASN A 22 -8.36 -9.37 16.34
CA ASN A 22 -9.00 -8.90 15.11
C ASN A 22 -10.54 -8.87 15.17
N PRO A 23 -11.25 -9.83 15.80
CA PRO A 23 -12.70 -9.72 16.00
C PRO A 23 -13.12 -8.49 16.81
N PHE A 24 -12.37 -8.14 17.86
CA PHE A 24 -12.62 -6.94 18.66
C PHE A 24 -12.33 -5.67 17.87
N ILE A 25 -11.21 -5.63 17.14
CA ILE A 25 -10.86 -4.49 16.28
C ILE A 25 -11.97 -4.25 15.25
N ARG A 26 -12.48 -5.31 14.60
CA ARG A 26 -13.61 -5.20 13.66
C ARG A 26 -14.86 -4.67 14.35
N LYS A 27 -15.19 -5.20 15.54
CA LYS A 27 -16.36 -4.75 16.32
C LYS A 27 -16.25 -3.28 16.71
N TRP A 28 -15.09 -2.84 17.20
CA TRP A 28 -14.85 -1.46 17.64
C TRP A 28 -14.88 -0.45 16.49
N LEU A 29 -14.44 -0.86 15.29
CA LEU A 29 -14.44 -0.02 14.10
C LEU A 29 -15.72 -0.13 13.26
N GLY A 30 -16.71 -0.93 13.68
CA GLY A 30 -17.93 -1.16 12.90
C GLY A 30 -17.71 -1.89 11.57
N LEU A 31 -16.61 -2.65 11.44
CA LEU A 31 -16.25 -3.34 10.21
C LEU A 31 -16.93 -4.72 10.09
N PRO A 32 -17.26 -5.19 8.86
CA PRO A 32 -17.81 -6.52 8.65
C PRO A 32 -16.90 -7.63 9.20
N ARG A 33 -17.49 -8.68 9.79
CA ARG A 33 -16.73 -9.83 10.32
C ARG A 33 -15.93 -10.57 9.23
N CYS A 34 -16.38 -10.52 7.98
CA CYS A 34 -15.71 -11.13 6.83
C CYS A 34 -14.51 -10.32 6.30
N LEU A 35 -14.27 -9.11 6.83
CA LEU A 35 -13.13 -8.30 6.39
C LEU A 35 -11.82 -9.01 6.74
N SER A 36 -11.03 -9.33 5.71
CA SER A 36 -9.77 -10.04 5.88
C SER A 36 -8.72 -9.17 6.58
N ASP A 37 -7.69 -9.82 7.13
CA ASP A 37 -6.57 -9.10 7.78
C ASP A 37 -5.79 -8.23 6.79
N VAL A 38 -5.82 -8.57 5.49
CA VAL A 38 -5.30 -7.72 4.41
C VAL A 38 -6.08 -6.41 4.31
N GLY A 39 -7.40 -6.47 4.55
CA GLY A 39 -8.28 -5.31 4.65
C GLY A 39 -8.04 -4.46 5.90
N LEU A 40 -7.62 -5.09 7.00
CA LEU A 40 -7.36 -4.39 8.26
C LEU A 40 -5.99 -3.71 8.31
N PHE A 41 -4.94 -4.42 7.90
CA PHE A 41 -3.55 -4.01 8.12
C PHE A 41 -2.79 -3.71 6.83
N GLY A 42 -3.36 -4.06 5.67
CA GLY A 42 -2.73 -3.77 4.38
C GLY A 42 -2.95 -2.32 3.93
N ARG A 43 -2.06 -1.81 3.09
CA ARG A 43 -2.27 -0.57 2.34
C ARG A 43 -3.42 -0.73 1.35
N ASN A 44 -4.57 -0.22 1.75
CA ASN A 44 -5.80 -0.18 0.96
C ASN A 44 -6.47 1.18 1.12
N THR A 45 -7.70 1.34 0.62
CA THR A 45 -8.45 2.60 0.66
C THR A 45 -8.72 3.11 2.08
N LEU A 46 -8.83 2.24 3.08
CA LEU A 46 -9.17 2.64 4.45
C LEU A 46 -7.96 3.18 5.25
N GLN A 47 -6.73 2.86 4.83
CA GLN A 47 -5.45 3.24 5.47
C GLN A 47 -5.56 3.46 7.00
N LEU A 48 -5.99 2.42 7.73
CA LEU A 48 -6.13 2.52 9.18
C LEU A 48 -4.76 2.70 9.83
N PRO A 49 -4.60 3.59 10.84
CA PRO A 49 -3.35 3.77 11.58
C PRO A 49 -3.09 2.61 12.57
N LEU A 50 -3.37 1.38 12.15
CA LEU A 50 -3.27 0.17 12.95
C LEU A 50 -2.23 -0.78 12.36
N HIS A 51 -1.47 -1.42 13.24
CA HIS A 51 -0.47 -2.40 12.87
C HIS A 51 -0.85 -3.72 13.54
N SER A 52 -0.61 -4.85 12.85
CA SER A 52 -0.82 -6.16 13.46
C SER A 52 0.17 -6.40 14.60
N ILE A 53 -0.25 -7.18 15.59
CA ILE A 53 0.60 -7.62 16.71
C ILE A 53 1.77 -8.43 16.14
N SER A 54 1.54 -9.27 15.13
CA SER A 54 2.60 -9.99 14.42
C SER A 54 3.62 -9.07 13.76
N LEU A 55 3.19 -7.96 13.14
CA LEU A 55 4.13 -7.00 12.53
C LEU A 55 5.02 -6.37 13.60
N GLY A 56 4.42 -5.85 14.68
CA GLY A 56 5.22 -5.24 15.74
C GLY A 56 6.11 -6.25 16.47
N TYR A 57 5.67 -7.51 16.63
CA TYR A 57 6.51 -8.61 17.11
C TYR A 57 7.75 -8.81 16.21
N LYS A 58 7.56 -8.87 14.88
CA LYS A 58 8.67 -9.01 13.92
C LYS A 58 9.64 -7.84 13.99
N GLN A 59 9.12 -6.62 14.09
CA GLN A 59 9.93 -5.42 14.24
C GLN A 59 10.77 -5.45 15.52
N GLU A 60 10.17 -5.81 16.66
CA GLU A 60 10.89 -5.88 17.93
C GLU A 60 11.94 -6.99 17.96
N LYS A 61 11.64 -8.16 17.36
CA LYS A 61 12.63 -9.23 17.21
C LYS A 61 13.78 -8.84 16.27
N ALA A 62 13.48 -8.16 15.16
CA ALA A 62 14.52 -7.61 14.28
C ALA A 62 15.39 -6.55 14.98
N ARG A 63 14.78 -5.68 15.81
CA ARG A 63 15.54 -4.73 16.65
C ARG A 63 16.47 -5.46 17.61
N MET A 64 15.99 -6.52 18.25
CA MET A 64 16.79 -7.31 19.19
C MET A 64 17.98 -7.99 18.51
N VAL A 65 17.78 -8.58 17.33
CA VAL A 65 18.88 -9.16 16.53
C VAL A 65 19.96 -8.11 16.26
N LEU A 66 19.58 -6.92 15.81
CA LEU A 66 20.54 -5.84 15.54
C LEU A 66 21.23 -5.32 16.81
N GLU A 67 20.53 -5.29 17.95
CA GLU A 67 21.11 -4.89 19.23
C GLU A 67 22.19 -5.86 19.72
N LEU A 68 21.96 -7.16 19.54
CA LEU A 68 22.94 -8.18 19.91
C LEU A 68 24.15 -8.14 18.96
N ARG A 69 23.91 -8.05 17.64
CA ARG A 69 24.97 -8.03 16.61
C ARG A 69 25.84 -6.77 16.65
N GLU A 70 25.24 -5.60 16.85
CA GLU A 70 25.92 -4.30 16.82
C GLU A 70 26.22 -3.71 18.22
N SER A 71 26.09 -4.54 19.27
CA SER A 71 26.36 -4.16 20.67
C SER A 71 27.74 -3.51 20.82
N SER A 72 27.82 -2.54 21.72
CA SER A 72 29.10 -1.93 22.10
C SER A 72 29.97 -2.89 22.92
N ASP A 73 29.35 -3.82 23.65
CA ASP A 73 30.06 -4.82 24.44
C ASP A 73 30.52 -5.99 23.55
N HIS A 74 31.83 -6.22 23.53
CA HIS A 74 32.45 -7.29 22.76
C HIS A 74 32.00 -8.68 23.22
N LEU A 75 31.74 -8.91 24.52
CA LEU A 75 31.33 -10.23 25.02
C LEU A 75 29.95 -10.58 24.46
N VAL A 76 29.02 -9.62 24.50
CA VAL A 76 27.67 -9.79 23.94
C VAL A 76 27.75 -10.15 22.46
N ARG A 77 28.59 -9.45 21.68
CA ARG A 77 28.79 -9.76 20.26
C ARG A 77 29.45 -11.12 20.03
N ALA A 78 30.44 -11.48 20.86
CA ALA A 78 31.20 -12.72 20.73
C ALA A 78 30.37 -13.97 21.07
N THR A 79 29.38 -13.85 21.97
CA THR A 79 28.50 -14.99 22.31
C THR A 79 27.70 -15.51 21.11
N GLY A 80 27.45 -14.70 20.08
CA GLY A 80 26.71 -15.11 18.90
C GLY A 80 25.29 -15.61 19.21
N THR A 81 24.68 -15.09 20.28
CA THR A 81 23.38 -15.57 20.77
C THR A 81 22.29 -15.37 19.72
N GLN A 82 21.64 -16.45 19.29
CA GLN A 82 20.57 -16.40 18.30
C GLN A 82 19.21 -16.06 18.92
N VAL A 83 18.46 -15.19 18.25
CA VAL A 83 17.10 -14.82 18.66
C VAL A 83 16.09 -15.92 18.33
N ARG A 84 15.66 -16.67 19.36
CA ARG A 84 14.67 -17.75 19.24
C ARG A 84 13.27 -17.21 18.88
N THR A 85 12.77 -17.61 17.71
CA THR A 85 11.53 -17.10 17.09
C THR A 85 10.61 -18.21 16.55
N GLY A 86 10.97 -19.47 16.80
CA GLY A 86 10.25 -20.67 16.35
C GLY A 86 10.64 -21.14 14.95
N ARG A 87 9.95 -22.19 14.45
CA ARG A 87 10.25 -22.81 13.13
C ARG A 87 9.72 -22.00 11.94
N ARG A 88 8.59 -21.31 12.11
CA ARG A 88 7.80 -20.72 11.00
C ARG A 88 8.39 -19.43 10.44
N TRP A 89 9.15 -18.71 11.26
CA TRP A 89 9.77 -17.44 10.92
C TRP A 89 10.99 -17.24 11.81
N LYS A 90 12.13 -16.90 11.21
CA LYS A 90 13.40 -16.66 11.88
C LYS A 90 13.78 -15.18 11.75
N ALA A 91 14.01 -14.52 12.88
CA ALA A 91 14.36 -13.10 12.87
C ALA A 91 15.73 -12.81 12.21
N GLU A 92 16.73 -13.67 12.44
CA GLU A 92 18.06 -13.53 11.85
C GLU A 92 17.98 -13.49 10.30
N GLU A 93 17.30 -14.48 9.72
CA GLU A 93 17.12 -14.58 8.26
C GLU A 93 16.35 -13.40 7.68
N GLU A 94 15.31 -12.92 8.37
CA GLU A 94 14.54 -11.75 7.90
C GLU A 94 15.39 -10.47 7.97
N VAL A 95 16.23 -10.31 9.00
CA VAL A 95 17.18 -9.18 9.10
C VAL A 95 18.20 -9.24 7.98
N ASP A 96 18.75 -10.42 7.68
CA ASP A 96 19.73 -10.59 6.60
C ASP A 96 19.11 -10.31 5.22
N GLN A 97 17.87 -10.77 4.99
CA GLN A 97 17.11 -10.42 3.79
C GLN A 97 16.81 -8.93 3.68
N ALA A 98 16.45 -8.27 4.78
CA ALA A 98 16.22 -6.83 4.82
C ALA A 98 17.50 -6.05 4.51
N ILE A 99 18.64 -6.43 5.11
CA ILE A 99 19.94 -5.82 4.82
C ILE A 99 20.32 -6.03 3.35
N ALA A 100 20.13 -7.24 2.82
CA ALA A 100 20.41 -7.54 1.41
C ALA A 100 19.56 -6.67 0.46
N ARG A 101 18.26 -6.49 0.76
CA ARG A 101 17.38 -5.60 -0.01
C ARG A 101 17.81 -4.14 0.06
N LEU A 102 18.24 -3.67 1.23
CA LEU A 102 18.74 -2.29 1.40
C LEU A 102 20.03 -2.06 0.61
N LYS A 103 20.97 -3.01 0.64
CA LYS A 103 22.20 -2.96 -0.18
C LYS A 103 21.89 -3.02 -1.66
N HIS A 104 20.97 -3.90 -2.09
CA HIS A 104 20.54 -3.97 -3.48
C HIS A 104 19.92 -2.64 -3.93
N ARG A 105 19.10 -2.01 -3.09
CA ARG A 105 18.51 -0.69 -3.39
C ARG A 105 19.56 0.41 -3.51
N GLU A 106 20.65 0.33 -2.74
CA GLU A 106 21.79 1.23 -2.89
C GLU A 106 22.50 1.04 -4.24
N VAL A 107 22.70 -0.21 -4.68
CA VAL A 107 23.31 -0.53 -6.00
C VAL A 107 22.44 -0.04 -7.15
N VAL A 108 21.13 -0.29 -7.10
CA VAL A 108 20.17 0.21 -8.09
C VAL A 108 20.17 1.74 -8.12
N GLY A 109 20.52 2.38 -7.01
CA GLY A 109 20.61 3.82 -6.90
C GLY A 109 19.24 4.50 -6.99
N ARG A 110 19.23 5.70 -7.58
CA ARG A 110 18.00 6.48 -7.73
C ARG A 110 17.22 5.99 -8.94
N VAL A 111 15.97 5.60 -8.72
CA VAL A 111 15.03 5.27 -9.79
C VAL A 111 14.01 6.39 -9.96
N GLN A 112 13.51 6.52 -11.18
CA GLN A 112 12.37 7.39 -11.46
C GLN A 112 11.15 6.93 -10.66
N VAL A 113 10.47 7.85 -9.97
CA VAL A 113 9.23 7.55 -9.24
C VAL A 113 8.04 8.10 -10.02
N GLY A 114 7.25 7.21 -10.61
CA GLY A 114 6.11 7.58 -11.44
C GLY A 114 6.51 8.42 -12.65
N ARG A 115 5.85 9.56 -12.84
CA ARG A 115 6.17 10.52 -13.92
C ARG A 115 7.17 11.60 -13.50
N ALA A 116 7.61 11.60 -12.25
CA ALA A 116 8.60 12.57 -11.78
C ALA A 116 9.96 12.22 -12.37
N GLY A 117 10.67 13.20 -12.95
CA GLY A 117 12.01 13.00 -13.52
C GLY A 117 13.03 12.52 -12.48
N LEU A 118 14.16 11.99 -12.98
CA LEU A 118 15.26 11.54 -12.15
C LEU A 118 15.75 12.66 -11.22
N GLY A 119 15.90 12.37 -9.93
CA GLY A 119 16.43 13.32 -8.94
C GLY A 119 15.38 14.21 -8.23
N ARG A 120 14.09 14.10 -8.57
CA ARG A 120 13.03 14.91 -7.92
C ARG A 120 12.56 14.37 -6.57
N SER A 121 12.89 13.13 -6.23
CA SER A 121 12.56 12.53 -4.92
C SER A 121 13.59 12.89 -3.86
N GLU A 122 13.18 12.84 -2.59
CA GLU A 122 14.09 12.93 -1.44
C GLU A 122 15.28 11.98 -1.61
N THR A 123 16.46 12.45 -1.21
CA THR A 123 17.68 11.65 -1.28
C THR A 123 17.59 10.52 -0.24
N PRO A 124 17.54 9.25 -0.65
CA PRO A 124 17.51 8.15 0.31
C PRO A 124 18.84 8.06 1.04
N LEU A 125 18.79 7.79 2.34
CA LEU A 125 19.98 7.42 3.10
C LEU A 125 20.44 6.03 2.66
N PHE A 126 21.69 5.94 2.20
CA PHE A 126 22.29 4.68 1.78
C PHE A 126 22.80 3.86 2.97
N TRP A 127 22.80 2.53 2.83
CA TRP A 127 23.20 1.62 3.91
C TRP A 127 24.65 1.85 4.34
N SER A 128 25.55 2.05 3.38
CA SER A 128 26.97 2.33 3.62
C SER A 128 27.18 3.56 4.49
N LYS A 129 26.41 4.63 4.24
CA LYS A 129 26.53 5.95 4.90
C LYS A 129 25.72 6.08 6.19
N ALA A 130 24.83 5.14 6.48
CA ALA A 130 23.98 5.17 7.66
C ALA A 130 24.74 4.82 8.95
N SER A 131 24.45 5.55 10.03
CA SER A 131 24.87 5.24 11.40
C SER A 131 24.18 3.98 11.94
N LYS A 132 24.67 3.41 13.05
CA LYS A 132 24.04 2.24 13.70
C LYS A 132 22.55 2.44 14.00
N ARG A 133 22.19 3.63 14.51
CA ARG A 133 20.79 3.98 14.82
C ARG A 133 19.93 4.03 13.56
N GLU A 134 20.46 4.64 12.50
CA GLU A 134 19.77 4.75 11.21
C GLU A 134 19.62 3.39 10.53
N ARG A 135 20.68 2.56 10.52
CA ARG A 135 20.63 1.18 10.00
C ARG A 135 19.53 0.36 10.68
N LYS A 136 19.43 0.46 12.02
CA LYS A 136 18.34 -0.18 12.77
C LYS A 136 16.97 0.32 12.32
N ALA A 137 16.79 1.63 12.17
CA ALA A 137 15.52 2.20 11.71
C ALA A 137 15.18 1.76 10.28
N MET A 138 16.17 1.72 9.38
CA MET A 138 16.03 1.25 8.01
C MET A 138 15.60 -0.21 7.95
N VAL A 139 16.25 -1.10 8.71
CA VAL A 139 15.87 -2.53 8.75
C VAL A 139 14.47 -2.72 9.30
N VAL A 140 14.09 -2.01 10.37
CA VAL A 140 12.73 -2.12 10.94
C VAL A 140 11.66 -1.64 9.95
N THR A 141 11.95 -0.56 9.22
CA THR A 141 11.07 -0.04 8.17
C THR A 141 10.99 -1.02 7.00
N GLU A 142 12.10 -1.63 6.64
CA GLU A 142 12.20 -2.63 5.58
C GLU A 142 11.44 -3.92 5.94
N VAL A 143 11.51 -4.39 7.19
CA VAL A 143 10.70 -5.51 7.69
C VAL A 143 9.20 -5.20 7.59
N ALA A 144 8.81 -3.97 7.93
CA ALA A 144 7.43 -3.53 7.77
C ALA A 144 6.99 -3.49 6.29
N ARG A 145 7.89 -3.03 5.40
CA ARG A 145 7.67 -3.04 3.96
C ARG A 145 7.50 -4.46 3.42
N SER A 146 8.36 -5.41 3.82
CA SER A 146 8.27 -6.81 3.45
C SER A 146 6.94 -7.45 3.89
N GLU A 147 6.47 -7.13 5.10
CA GLU A 147 5.16 -7.61 5.55
C GLU A 147 4.01 -6.99 4.73
N GLN A 148 4.13 -5.70 4.40
CA GLN A 148 3.15 -5.02 3.56
C GLN A 148 3.07 -5.64 2.16
N GLU A 149 4.20 -6.03 1.57
CA GLU A 149 4.24 -6.77 0.31
C GLU A 149 3.54 -8.12 0.43
N ARG A 150 3.70 -8.84 1.55
CA ARG A 150 2.97 -10.10 1.80
C ARG A 150 1.47 -9.89 1.85
N TYR A 151 0.98 -8.79 2.43
CA TYR A 151 -0.44 -8.45 2.39
C TYR A 151 -0.91 -8.14 0.96
N THR A 152 -0.13 -7.38 0.19
CA THR A 152 -0.46 -7.08 -1.21
C THR A 152 -0.56 -8.35 -2.05
N ILE A 153 0.36 -9.30 -1.88
CA ILE A 153 0.33 -10.58 -2.59
C ILE A 153 -0.93 -11.38 -2.19
N LYS A 154 -1.24 -11.45 -0.89
CA LYS A 154 -2.46 -12.12 -0.39
C LYS A 154 -3.76 -11.46 -0.86
N ALA A 155 -3.74 -10.17 -1.18
CA ALA A 155 -4.90 -9.44 -1.71
C ALA A 155 -5.28 -9.88 -3.13
N ILE A 156 -4.33 -10.40 -3.90
CA ILE A 156 -4.55 -10.76 -5.30
C ILE A 156 -5.21 -12.14 -5.35
N PRO A 157 -6.34 -12.29 -6.06
CA PRO A 157 -6.96 -13.60 -6.27
C PRO A 157 -5.99 -14.59 -6.91
N GLN A 158 -5.99 -15.85 -6.45
CA GLN A 158 -5.07 -16.89 -6.92
C GLN A 158 -5.07 -17.04 -8.45
N ALA A 159 -6.25 -17.01 -9.08
CA ALA A 159 -6.39 -17.11 -10.53
C ALA A 159 -5.69 -15.95 -11.27
N ARG A 160 -5.70 -14.74 -10.69
CA ARG A 160 -5.02 -13.58 -11.27
C ARG A 160 -3.50 -13.72 -11.14
N ILE A 161 -2.99 -14.20 -10.00
CA ILE A 161 -1.55 -14.47 -9.84
C ILE A 161 -1.09 -15.51 -10.85
N SER A 162 -1.82 -16.62 -10.96
CA SER A 162 -1.52 -17.70 -11.92
C SER A 162 -1.51 -17.19 -13.36
N PHE A 163 -2.53 -16.42 -13.74
CA PHE A 163 -2.61 -15.80 -15.06
C PHE A 163 -1.42 -14.88 -15.34
N LEU A 164 -1.07 -13.98 -14.40
CA LEU A 164 0.03 -13.04 -14.57
C LEU A 164 1.37 -13.74 -14.75
N ILE A 165 1.68 -14.74 -13.91
CA ILE A 165 2.93 -15.52 -14.03
C ILE A 165 2.98 -16.24 -15.38
N ARG A 166 1.89 -16.88 -15.79
CA ARG A 166 1.86 -17.55 -17.09
C ARG A 166 1.96 -16.57 -18.26
N ALA A 167 1.37 -15.39 -18.13
CA ALA A 167 1.46 -14.34 -19.14
C ALA A 167 2.89 -13.83 -19.28
N THR A 168 3.60 -13.57 -18.17
CA THR A 168 4.98 -13.06 -18.19
C THR A 168 5.96 -14.04 -18.80
N TYR A 169 5.76 -15.34 -18.55
CA TYR A 169 6.62 -16.39 -19.11
C TYR A 169 6.10 -16.95 -20.43
N ASN A 170 5.09 -16.34 -21.04
CA ASN A 170 4.45 -16.80 -22.28
C ASN A 170 4.05 -18.29 -22.25
N THR A 171 3.48 -18.76 -21.15
CA THR A 171 3.00 -20.14 -20.94
C THR A 171 1.47 -20.23 -20.83
N LEU A 172 0.77 -19.20 -21.32
CA LEU A 172 -0.69 -19.25 -21.47
C LEU A 172 -1.07 -20.05 -22.72
N PRO A 173 -2.22 -20.74 -22.71
CA PRO A 173 -2.76 -21.40 -23.90
C PRO A 173 -3.21 -20.34 -24.90
N CYS A 174 -2.31 -19.96 -25.82
CA CYS A 174 -2.62 -19.18 -27.01
C CYS A 174 -2.40 -20.05 -28.24
N PRO A 175 -3.01 -19.72 -29.39
CA PRO A 175 -2.90 -20.53 -30.60
C PRO A 175 -1.46 -20.89 -30.98
N GLN A 176 -0.53 -19.92 -30.91
CA GLN A 176 0.89 -20.17 -31.16
C GLN A 176 1.51 -21.19 -30.19
N ASN A 177 1.19 -21.11 -28.90
CA ASN A 177 1.73 -22.02 -27.89
C ASN A 177 1.10 -23.41 -28.00
N LEU A 178 -0.20 -23.50 -28.29
CA LEU A 178 -0.89 -24.77 -28.50
C LEU A 178 -0.34 -25.50 -29.73
N HIS A 179 -0.09 -24.77 -30.82
CA HIS A 179 0.60 -25.32 -31.99
C HIS A 179 2.00 -25.85 -31.63
N LEU A 180 2.77 -25.11 -30.83
CA LEU A 180 4.10 -25.54 -30.40
C LEU A 180 4.07 -26.75 -29.46
N TRP A 181 3.08 -26.87 -28.57
CA TRP A 181 2.99 -27.96 -27.61
C TRP A 181 2.37 -29.24 -28.19
N PHE A 182 1.40 -29.10 -29.09
CA PHE A 182 0.55 -30.21 -29.53
C PHE A 182 0.43 -30.34 -31.06
N GLY A 183 1.02 -29.44 -31.85
CA GLY A 183 0.90 -29.43 -33.31
C GLY A 183 -0.48 -28.99 -33.83
N THR A 184 -1.34 -28.44 -32.97
CA THR A 184 -2.70 -28.01 -33.33
C THR A 184 -2.69 -26.70 -34.11
N GLU A 185 -3.41 -26.63 -35.23
CA GLU A 185 -3.63 -25.37 -35.96
C GLU A 185 -4.81 -24.59 -35.36
N GLU A 186 -4.52 -23.84 -34.31
CA GLU A 186 -5.50 -23.00 -33.63
C GLU A 186 -5.54 -21.60 -34.23
N ILE A 187 -6.70 -20.93 -34.13
CA ILE A 187 -6.91 -19.56 -34.62
C ILE A 187 -7.31 -18.63 -33.49
N CYS A 188 -7.06 -17.33 -33.68
CA CYS A 188 -7.60 -16.31 -32.76
C CYS A 188 -9.14 -16.34 -32.81
N PRO A 189 -9.84 -16.48 -31.67
CA PRO A 189 -11.31 -16.60 -31.65
C PRO A 189 -12.05 -15.31 -32.02
N LEU A 190 -11.34 -14.19 -32.19
CA LEU A 190 -11.94 -12.88 -32.50
C LEU A 190 -11.69 -12.40 -33.92
N CYS A 191 -10.51 -12.69 -34.48
CA CYS A 191 -10.13 -12.19 -35.80
C CYS A 191 -9.61 -13.29 -36.75
N ASN A 192 -9.72 -14.56 -36.35
CA ASN A 192 -9.33 -15.73 -37.12
C ASN A 192 -7.87 -15.73 -37.61
N THR A 193 -6.99 -14.96 -36.97
CA THR A 193 -5.55 -15.01 -37.26
C THR A 193 -4.99 -16.37 -36.84
N ILE A 194 -4.41 -17.09 -37.79
CA ILE A 194 -3.76 -18.38 -37.57
C ILE A 194 -2.50 -18.18 -36.71
N ASN A 195 -2.24 -19.11 -35.78
CA ASN A 195 -1.04 -19.09 -34.93
C ASN A 195 -0.84 -17.75 -34.19
N ALA A 196 -1.94 -17.17 -33.71
CA ALA A 196 -1.90 -15.92 -32.95
C ALA A 196 -1.06 -16.05 -31.67
N SER A 197 -0.13 -15.11 -31.50
CA SER A 197 0.75 -15.03 -30.33
C SER A 197 0.00 -14.58 -29.08
N LEU A 198 0.63 -14.77 -27.91
CA LEU A 198 0.07 -14.24 -26.67
C LEU A 198 -0.07 -12.71 -26.70
N GLN A 199 0.91 -12.00 -27.28
CA GLN A 199 0.83 -10.55 -27.46
C GLN A 199 -0.36 -10.14 -28.34
N HIS A 200 -0.63 -10.91 -29.39
CA HIS A 200 -1.82 -10.70 -30.22
C HIS A 200 -3.09 -10.80 -29.37
N ILE A 201 -3.26 -11.88 -28.59
CA ILE A 201 -4.46 -12.08 -27.78
C ILE A 201 -4.61 -10.98 -26.71
N LEU A 202 -3.53 -10.63 -26.02
CA LEU A 202 -3.59 -9.70 -24.88
C LEU A 202 -3.69 -8.22 -25.28
N SER A 203 -3.13 -7.81 -26.41
CA SER A 203 -3.07 -6.39 -26.79
C SER A 203 -3.02 -6.09 -28.29
N GLY A 204 -2.88 -7.09 -29.16
CA GLY A 204 -2.62 -6.89 -30.60
C GLY A 204 -3.77 -7.27 -31.54
N CYS A 205 -4.89 -7.80 -31.03
CA CYS A 205 -6.00 -8.24 -31.88
C CYS A 205 -6.79 -7.05 -32.40
N LYS A 206 -6.86 -6.91 -33.74
CA LYS A 206 -7.56 -5.81 -34.42
C LYS A 206 -9.05 -5.76 -34.06
N THR A 207 -9.73 -6.91 -34.07
CA THR A 207 -11.15 -7.00 -33.70
C THR A 207 -11.38 -6.65 -32.23
N ALA A 208 -10.49 -7.10 -31.33
CA ALA A 208 -10.59 -6.74 -29.91
C ALA A 208 -10.39 -5.24 -29.68
N LEU A 209 -9.49 -4.62 -30.45
CA LEU A 209 -9.24 -3.18 -30.42
C LEU A 209 -10.45 -2.39 -30.92
N SER A 210 -11.01 -2.74 -32.09
CA SER A 210 -12.19 -2.04 -32.66
C SER A 210 -13.44 -2.19 -31.79
N GLN A 211 -13.61 -3.33 -31.12
CA GLN A 211 -14.67 -3.55 -30.13
C GLN A 211 -14.44 -2.83 -28.79
N GLY A 212 -13.28 -2.19 -28.58
CA GLY A 212 -12.95 -1.51 -27.33
C GLY A 212 -12.68 -2.44 -26.14
N ARG A 213 -12.46 -3.75 -26.35
CA ARG A 213 -12.31 -4.74 -25.27
C ARG A 213 -11.15 -4.44 -24.33
N TYR A 214 -10.04 -3.92 -24.85
CA TYR A 214 -8.86 -3.54 -24.05
C TYR A 214 -9.14 -2.34 -23.13
N ARG A 215 -10.04 -1.45 -23.54
CA ARG A 215 -10.40 -0.24 -22.79
C ARG A 215 -11.61 -0.43 -21.89
N TRP A 216 -12.42 -1.46 -22.11
CA TRP A 216 -13.70 -1.68 -21.43
C TRP A 216 -13.64 -1.51 -19.90
N ARG A 217 -12.63 -2.10 -19.23
CA ARG A 217 -12.48 -1.96 -17.76
C ARG A 217 -12.22 -0.51 -17.35
N HIS A 218 -11.41 0.22 -18.10
CA HIS A 218 -11.13 1.63 -17.85
C HIS A 218 -12.37 2.48 -18.13
N ASP A 219 -13.02 2.28 -19.28
CA ASP A 219 -14.21 3.03 -19.66
C ASP A 219 -15.37 2.79 -18.67
N ALA A 220 -15.51 1.57 -18.13
CA ALA A 220 -16.48 1.26 -17.09
C ALA A 220 -16.22 2.02 -15.77
N VAL A 221 -14.95 2.10 -15.34
CA VAL A 221 -14.57 2.88 -14.14
C VAL A 221 -14.81 4.37 -14.38
N LEU A 222 -14.40 4.90 -15.53
CA LEU A 222 -14.61 6.30 -15.90
C LEU A 222 -16.09 6.66 -15.95
N LYS A 223 -16.94 5.76 -16.47
CA LYS A 223 -18.39 5.93 -16.46
C LYS A 223 -18.92 6.10 -15.05
N LYS A 224 -18.50 5.25 -14.10
CA LYS A 224 -18.94 5.36 -12.69
C LYS A 224 -18.46 6.65 -12.03
N LEU A 225 -17.22 7.06 -12.29
CA LEU A 225 -16.68 8.32 -11.79
C LEU A 225 -17.44 9.52 -12.35
N ALA A 226 -17.77 9.49 -13.64
CA ALA A 226 -18.56 10.54 -14.28
C ALA A 226 -19.97 10.65 -13.68
N GLU A 227 -20.64 9.52 -13.42
CA GLU A 227 -21.94 9.50 -12.73
C GLU A 227 -21.88 10.18 -11.36
N VAL A 228 -20.87 9.85 -10.54
CA VAL A 228 -20.69 10.44 -9.21
C VAL A 228 -20.37 11.94 -9.32
N ALA A 229 -19.46 12.32 -10.21
CA ALA A 229 -19.11 13.72 -10.41
C ALA A 229 -20.30 14.56 -10.87
N GLU A 230 -21.13 14.03 -11.77
CA GLU A 230 -22.34 14.68 -12.24
C GLU A 230 -23.39 14.83 -11.13
N SER A 231 -23.53 13.83 -10.25
CA SER A 231 -24.37 13.93 -9.06
C SER A 231 -23.90 15.06 -8.13
N CYS A 232 -22.60 15.12 -7.82
CA CYS A 232 -22.04 16.18 -6.99
C CYS A 232 -22.20 17.57 -7.63
N ARG A 233 -22.03 17.68 -8.95
CA ARG A 233 -22.22 18.94 -9.69
C ARG A 233 -23.66 19.44 -9.59
N ARG A 234 -24.65 18.55 -9.78
CA ARG A 234 -26.07 18.90 -9.65
C ARG A 234 -26.41 19.34 -8.24
N GLU A 235 -25.92 18.64 -7.23
CA GLU A 235 -26.09 19.03 -5.84
C GLU A 235 -25.49 20.41 -5.56
N ALA A 236 -24.25 20.67 -5.99
CA ALA A 236 -23.59 21.96 -5.81
C ALA A 236 -24.35 23.10 -6.50
N ASN A 237 -24.85 22.89 -7.71
CA ASN A 237 -25.61 23.90 -8.45
C ASN A 237 -27.05 24.10 -7.92
N SER A 238 -27.59 23.13 -7.18
CA SER A 238 -28.91 23.25 -6.54
C SER A 238 -28.87 24.00 -5.21
N ARG A 239 -27.68 24.22 -4.63
CA ARG A 239 -27.52 25.02 -3.42
C ARG A 239 -27.73 26.50 -3.78
N PRO A 240 -28.49 27.26 -2.98
CA PRO A 240 -28.66 28.69 -3.20
C PRO A 240 -27.29 29.38 -3.21
N ALA A 241 -27.13 30.38 -4.08
CA ALA A 241 -25.91 31.18 -4.11
C ALA A 241 -25.62 31.68 -2.69
N ALA A 242 -24.39 31.43 -2.21
CA ALA A 242 -23.97 31.99 -0.93
C ALA A 242 -24.21 33.51 -0.98
N PRO A 243 -24.71 34.14 0.11
CA PRO A 243 -24.90 35.57 0.14
C PRO A 243 -23.59 36.24 -0.27
N ALA A 244 -23.68 37.24 -1.15
CA ALA A 244 -22.53 37.95 -1.68
C ALA A 244 -21.61 38.30 -0.51
N ARG A 245 -20.40 37.72 -0.47
CA ARG A 245 -19.38 38.13 0.49
C ARG A 245 -19.22 39.64 0.31
N HIS A 246 -19.32 40.38 1.41
CA HIS A 246 -19.15 41.83 1.44
C HIS A 246 -18.04 42.23 0.47
N THR A 247 -18.42 42.95 -0.57
CA THR A 247 -17.46 43.51 -1.52
C THR A 247 -16.58 44.44 -0.70
N THR A 248 -15.33 44.05 -0.45
CA THR A 248 -14.35 44.97 0.15
C THR A 248 -14.24 46.15 -0.80
N GLN A 249 -14.74 47.32 -0.36
CA GLN A 249 -14.58 48.56 -1.10
C GLN A 249 -13.07 48.87 -1.16
N PHE A 250 -12.51 48.82 -2.36
CA PHE A 250 -11.16 49.30 -2.60
C PHE A 250 -11.18 50.83 -2.59
N ALA A 251 -10.62 51.44 -1.55
CA ALA A 251 -10.34 52.88 -1.52
C ALA A 251 -9.16 53.19 -2.44
N ARG A 252 -9.22 54.33 -3.13
CA ARG A 252 -8.05 54.87 -3.83
C ARG A 252 -7.08 55.45 -2.80
N ALA A 253 -5.80 55.50 -3.16
CA ALA A 253 -4.75 56.00 -2.27
C ALA A 253 -5.08 57.44 -1.81
N GLY A 254 -5.26 57.61 -0.49
CA GLY A 254 -5.57 58.90 0.15
C GLY A 254 -6.99 59.04 0.73
N GLU A 255 -7.90 58.08 0.50
CA GLU A 255 -9.24 58.09 1.11
C GLU A 255 -9.30 57.23 2.39
N ASN A 256 -9.71 57.84 3.51
CA ASN A 256 -9.95 57.14 4.78
C ASN A 256 -11.38 56.59 4.82
N ILE A 257 -11.55 55.27 4.68
CA ILE A 257 -12.82 54.59 4.98
C ILE A 257 -12.85 54.32 6.48
N ASN A 258 -13.85 54.84 7.20
CA ASN A 258 -14.04 54.53 8.62
C ASN A 258 -14.24 53.02 8.81
N ALA A 259 -13.33 52.37 9.53
CA ALA A 259 -13.41 50.95 9.85
C ALA A 259 -14.66 50.67 10.71
N PRO A 260 -15.49 49.65 10.40
CA PRO A 260 -16.57 49.26 11.29
C PRO A 260 -15.99 48.59 12.53
N ALA A 261 -16.65 48.81 13.67
CA ALA A 261 -16.26 48.32 14.98
C ALA A 261 -16.07 46.80 15.01
N HIS A 262 -14.98 46.37 15.68
CA HIS A 262 -14.63 44.98 15.95
C HIS A 262 -15.74 44.27 16.75
N GLN A 263 -16.57 43.46 16.08
CA GLN A 263 -17.45 42.51 16.77
C GLN A 263 -16.62 41.35 17.32
N THR A 264 -16.62 41.24 18.65
CA THR A 264 -16.06 40.11 19.38
C THR A 264 -16.80 38.82 19.04
N TRP A 265 -16.04 37.77 18.75
CA TRP A 265 -16.53 36.42 18.47
C TRP A 265 -17.14 35.82 19.75
N GLU A 266 -18.47 35.80 19.86
CA GLU A 266 -19.16 34.99 20.87
C GLU A 266 -19.40 33.57 20.32
N GLY A 267 -18.85 32.59 21.02
CA GLY A 267 -18.87 31.18 20.63
C GLY A 267 -20.29 30.62 20.55
N SER A 268 -20.61 30.03 19.41
CA SER A 268 -21.85 29.25 19.23
C SER A 268 -21.79 27.98 20.08
N SER A 269 -22.62 27.94 21.12
CA SER A 269 -22.90 26.75 21.91
C SER A 269 -23.87 25.83 21.14
N HIS A 270 -23.48 24.57 20.97
CA HIS A 270 -24.35 23.52 20.43
C HIS A 270 -25.44 23.15 21.46
N PRO A 271 -26.71 23.00 21.07
CA PRO A 271 -27.73 22.48 21.98
C PRO A 271 -27.60 20.95 22.14
N ALA A 272 -27.72 20.52 23.39
CA ALA A 272 -27.71 19.13 23.82
C ALA A 272 -28.91 18.36 23.24
N VAL A 273 -28.64 17.16 22.72
CA VAL A 273 -29.67 16.20 22.33
C VAL A 273 -30.18 15.51 23.60
N SER A 274 -31.36 15.89 24.05
CA SER A 274 -32.15 15.16 25.05
C SER A 274 -32.92 14.04 24.37
N GLY A 275 -32.81 12.84 24.92
CA GLY A 275 -33.46 11.64 24.40
C GLY A 275 -34.94 11.52 24.77
N THR A 276 -35.60 10.68 23.99
CA THR A 276 -36.69 9.76 24.37
C THR A 276 -36.52 8.50 23.54
#